data_AF-A0A2W2DXK2-F1
#
_entry.id   AF-A0A2W2DXK2-F1
#
_cell.length_a   1.000
_cell.length_b   1.000
_cell.length_c   1.000
_cell.angle_alpha   90.00
_cell.angle_beta   90.00
_cell.angle_gamma   90.00
#
_symmetry.space_group_name_H-M   'P 1'
#
loop_
_entity.id
_entity.type
_entity.pdbx_description
1 polymer ?
#
loop_
_entity_poly.entity_id
_entity_poly.type
_entity_poly.pdbx_seq_one_letter_code
_entity_poly.pdbx_strand_id
1 'polypeptide(L)'
;MKAMVALVEAFEELFQVSPLDRDNALKSVLRLGPTITSPLRDGEIARVLYPPEDDHRRRTGGRHHELSQQIASVTEIVMALQAATRLTLIGVDFAAAHRFGLLTPDIDDYINGRRQYRAPENYAPTPEDVAWCCQFMVTASLRLSAAEAQLQDPYQGTQIWKTIATRPSPGAELVWNQE
;
A
#
# COMPACT_ATOMS: atom_id res chain seq x y z
N MET A 1 -0.98 -24.61 11.97
CA MET A 1 -0.61 -24.31 10.56
C MET A 1 -1.80 -23.93 9.69
N LYS A 2 -2.81 -24.80 9.45
CA LYS A 2 -3.96 -24.49 8.59
C LYS A 2 -4.67 -23.15 8.91
N ALA A 3 -4.88 -22.86 10.19
CA ALA A 3 -5.48 -21.59 10.62
C ALA A 3 -4.64 -20.37 10.22
N MET A 4 -3.33 -20.42 10.41
CA MET A 4 -2.42 -19.32 10.06
C MET A 4 -2.35 -19.11 8.54
N VAL A 5 -2.37 -20.20 7.75
CA VAL A 5 -2.46 -20.12 6.28
C VAL A 5 -3.72 -19.37 5.85
N ALA A 6 -4.89 -19.74 6.41
CA ALA A 6 -6.15 -19.07 6.10
C ALA A 6 -6.13 -17.57 6.46
N LEU A 7 -5.43 -17.20 7.55
CA LEU A 7 -5.29 -15.80 7.94
C LEU A 7 -4.43 -15.00 6.94
N VAL A 8 -3.35 -15.58 6.41
CA VAL A 8 -2.54 -14.91 5.38
C VAL A 8 -3.31 -14.77 4.08
N GLU A 9 -4.04 -15.80 3.66
CA GLU A 9 -4.87 -15.72 2.47
C GLU A 9 -5.93 -14.62 2.58
N ALA A 10 -6.59 -14.53 3.74
CA ALA A 10 -7.54 -13.46 4.01
C ALA A 10 -6.87 -12.08 4.03
N PHE A 11 -5.65 -11.97 4.57
CA PHE A 11 -4.88 -10.72 4.55
C PHE A 11 -4.54 -10.29 3.12
N GLU A 12 -4.06 -11.22 2.31
CA GLU A 12 -3.75 -10.99 0.90
C GLU A 12 -5.00 -10.59 0.12
N GLU A 13 -6.12 -11.28 0.32
CA GLU A 13 -7.39 -10.93 -0.33
C GLU A 13 -7.89 -9.53 0.05
N LEU A 14 -7.76 -9.15 1.33
CA LEU A 14 -8.21 -7.84 1.82
C LEU A 14 -7.31 -6.68 1.41
N PHE A 15 -5.99 -6.88 1.38
CA PHE A 15 -5.03 -5.78 1.25
C PHE A 15 -4.27 -5.76 -0.08
N GLN A 16 -4.25 -6.86 -0.84
CA GLN A 16 -3.70 -6.83 -2.19
C GLN A 16 -4.74 -6.34 -3.20
N VAL A 17 -4.56 -5.09 -3.63
CA VAL A 17 -5.22 -4.58 -4.83
C VAL A 17 -4.59 -5.28 -6.04
N SER A 18 -5.24 -6.33 -6.53
CA SER A 18 -4.79 -7.02 -7.73
C SER A 18 -4.66 -6.01 -8.89
N PRO A 19 -3.49 -5.86 -9.51
CA PRO A 19 -3.29 -4.94 -10.63
C PRO A 19 -4.09 -5.38 -11.88
N LEU A 20 -4.54 -6.64 -11.91
CA LEU A 20 -5.35 -7.20 -12.98
C LEU A 20 -6.83 -6.81 -12.87
N ASP A 21 -7.30 -6.44 -11.68
CA ASP A 21 -8.65 -5.97 -11.44
C ASP A 21 -8.71 -4.44 -11.55
N ARG A 22 -8.62 -3.93 -12.79
CA ARG A 22 -8.53 -2.50 -13.09
C ARG A 22 -9.70 -1.68 -12.54
N ASP A 23 -10.90 -2.26 -12.49
CA ASP A 23 -12.11 -1.56 -12.07
C ASP A 23 -12.18 -1.41 -10.54
N ASN A 24 -11.78 -2.43 -9.78
CA ASN A 24 -11.63 -2.31 -8.32
C ASN A 24 -10.38 -1.52 -7.93
N ALA A 25 -9.30 -1.62 -8.70
CA ALA A 25 -8.09 -0.85 -8.45
C ALA A 25 -8.32 0.66 -8.57
N LEU A 26 -9.26 1.15 -9.38
CA LEU A 26 -9.58 2.58 -9.48
C LEU A 26 -10.38 3.13 -8.30
N LYS A 27 -11.04 2.28 -7.52
CA LYS A 27 -11.96 2.68 -6.43
C LYS A 27 -11.46 2.35 -5.03
N SER A 28 -10.40 1.56 -4.92
CA SER A 28 -9.86 1.14 -3.62
C SER A 28 -9.22 2.30 -2.85
N VAL A 29 -9.54 2.38 -1.56
CA VAL A 29 -8.90 3.27 -0.59
C VAL A 29 -7.39 3.05 -0.50
N LEU A 30 -6.94 1.83 -0.81
CA LEU A 30 -5.56 1.39 -0.69
C LEU A 30 -4.71 1.75 -1.91
N ARG A 31 -5.27 2.45 -2.91
CA ARG A 31 -4.50 2.86 -4.08
C ARG A 31 -3.74 4.16 -3.83
N LEU A 32 -2.41 4.04 -3.80
CA LEU A 32 -1.47 5.16 -3.73
C LEU A 32 -0.75 5.30 -5.08
N GLY A 33 -1.48 5.71 -6.11
CA GLY A 33 -0.93 5.88 -7.46
C GLY A 33 -0.73 4.54 -8.21
N PRO A 34 0.21 4.48 -9.17
CA PRO A 34 0.58 3.23 -9.84
C PRO A 34 1.23 2.26 -8.85
N THR A 35 0.73 1.02 -8.80
CA THR A 35 1.36 -0.05 -8.02
C THR A 35 2.57 -0.57 -8.78
N ILE A 36 3.74 -0.56 -8.14
CA ILE A 36 4.92 -1.25 -8.66
C ILE A 36 4.74 -2.73 -8.34
N THR A 37 4.54 -3.56 -9.37
CA THR A 37 4.22 -5.00 -9.20
C THR A 37 5.46 -5.87 -9.12
N SER A 38 6.57 -5.41 -9.69
CA SER A 38 7.84 -6.10 -9.69
C SER A 38 8.96 -5.07 -9.82
N PRO A 39 10.04 -5.19 -9.04
CA PRO A 39 11.21 -4.36 -9.28
C PRO A 39 11.76 -4.69 -10.67
N LEU A 40 12.08 -3.67 -11.45
CA LEU A 40 12.78 -3.86 -12.70
C LEU A 40 14.19 -4.38 -12.40
N ARG A 41 14.63 -5.40 -13.13
CA ARG A 41 15.99 -5.92 -12.97
C ARG A 41 16.99 -4.93 -13.56
N ASP A 42 18.21 -4.89 -13.03
CA ASP A 42 19.28 -3.99 -13.49
C ASP A 42 19.44 -3.95 -15.02
N GLY A 43 19.40 -5.13 -15.67
CA GLY A 43 19.53 -5.25 -17.12
C GLY A 43 18.34 -4.69 -17.91
N GLU A 44 17.14 -4.68 -17.32
CA GLU A 44 15.93 -4.09 -17.94
C GLU A 44 15.98 -2.57 -17.84
N ILE A 45 16.39 -2.05 -16.69
CA ILE A 45 16.60 -0.61 -16.46
C ILE A 45 17.69 -0.08 -17.41
N ALA A 46 18.81 -0.79 -17.51
CA ALA A 46 19.91 -0.40 -18.39
C ALA A 46 19.49 -0.37 -19.88
N ARG A 47 18.64 -1.30 -20.32
CA ARG A 47 18.10 -1.32 -21.70
C ARG A 47 17.14 -0.18 -22.02
N VAL A 48 16.34 0.26 -21.05
CA VAL A 48 15.42 1.39 -21.23
C VAL A 48 16.18 2.71 -21.24
N LEU A 49 17.19 2.85 -20.36
CA LEU A 49 18.01 4.06 -20.29
C LEU A 49 18.94 4.20 -21.50
N TYR A 50 19.35 3.09 -22.13
CA TYR A 50 20.30 3.08 -23.24
C TYR A 50 19.84 2.10 -24.35
N PRO A 51 19.10 2.58 -25.36
CA PRO A 51 18.70 1.78 -26.51
C PRO A 51 19.92 1.27 -27.30
N PRO A 52 19.83 0.11 -27.96
CA PRO A 52 20.95 -0.55 -28.62
C PRO A 52 21.57 0.21 -29.82
N GLU A 53 20.98 1.32 -30.26
CA GLU A 53 21.52 2.12 -31.38
C GLU A 53 22.76 2.95 -30.99
N ASP A 54 23.00 3.18 -29.69
CA ASP A 54 24.15 3.94 -29.17
C ASP A 54 25.39 3.06 -28.88
N ASP A 55 25.73 2.12 -29.78
CA ASP A 55 26.82 1.12 -29.60
C ASP A 55 28.26 1.71 -29.65
N HIS A 56 28.41 3.04 -29.68
CA HIS A 56 29.72 3.71 -29.77
C HIS A 56 30.41 4.00 -28.43
N ARG A 57 29.81 3.67 -27.27
CA ARG A 57 30.42 3.94 -25.95
C ARG A 57 30.51 2.71 -25.04
N ARG A 58 31.16 1.65 -25.50
CA ARG A 58 31.55 0.48 -24.66
C ARG A 58 32.62 0.78 -23.58
N ARG A 59 32.75 2.02 -23.09
CA ARG A 59 33.74 2.43 -22.07
C ARG A 59 33.15 3.04 -20.79
N THR A 60 31.83 3.08 -20.64
CA THR A 60 31.15 3.63 -19.44
C THR A 60 30.42 2.57 -18.60
N GLY A 61 30.83 1.29 -18.70
CA GLY A 61 30.15 0.15 -18.07
C GLY A 61 29.98 0.22 -16.54
N GLY A 62 30.80 1.00 -15.82
CA GLY A 62 30.70 1.12 -14.36
C GLY A 62 29.54 2.01 -13.89
N ARG A 63 29.44 3.24 -14.42
CA ARG A 63 28.42 4.22 -13.99
C ARG A 63 26.99 3.81 -14.36
N HIS A 64 26.85 3.10 -15.47
CA HIS A 64 25.54 2.62 -15.95
C HIS A 64 24.99 1.51 -15.08
N HIS A 65 25.87 0.61 -14.63
CA HIS A 65 25.52 -0.46 -13.70
C HIS A 65 25.14 0.10 -12.33
N GLU A 66 25.88 1.11 -11.87
CA GLU A 66 25.60 1.80 -10.60
C GLU A 66 24.23 2.50 -10.61
N LEU A 67 23.88 3.20 -11.70
CA LEU A 67 22.56 3.83 -11.83
C LEU A 67 21.43 2.80 -11.87
N SER A 68 21.61 1.67 -12.57
CA SER A 68 20.59 0.61 -12.59
C SER A 68 20.38 0.00 -11.20
N GLN A 69 21.45 -0.25 -10.45
CA GLN A 69 21.37 -0.75 -9.07
C GLN A 69 20.68 0.24 -8.13
N GLN A 70 20.97 1.53 -8.28
CA GLN A 70 20.30 2.59 -7.51
C GLN A 70 18.80 2.62 -7.79
N ILE A 71 18.40 2.54 -9.06
CA ILE A 71 16.98 2.51 -9.44
C ILE A 71 16.31 1.25 -8.91
N ALA A 72 16.94 0.08 -9.02
CA ALA A 72 16.42 -1.16 -8.45
C ALA A 72 16.20 -1.04 -6.93
N SER A 73 17.22 -0.54 -6.21
CA SER A 73 17.16 -0.33 -4.76
C SER A 73 16.06 0.65 -4.34
N VAL A 74 15.94 1.79 -5.04
CA VAL A 74 14.86 2.75 -4.79
C VAL A 74 13.50 2.13 -5.07
N THR A 75 13.38 1.32 -6.12
CA THR A 75 12.14 0.63 -6.46
C THR A 75 11.70 -0.34 -5.37
N GLU A 76 12.61 -1.13 -4.81
CA GLU A 76 12.35 -2.03 -3.67
C GLU A 76 11.89 -1.26 -2.42
N ILE A 77 12.57 -0.16 -2.10
CA ILE A 77 12.20 0.70 -0.96
C ILE A 77 10.81 1.29 -1.17
N VAL A 78 10.50 1.79 -2.37
CA VAL A 78 9.20 2.36 -2.69
C VAL A 78 8.10 1.30 -2.63
N MET A 79 8.35 0.07 -3.09
CA MET A 79 7.41 -1.05 -2.96
C MET A 79 7.08 -1.34 -1.49
N ALA A 80 8.10 -1.46 -0.63
CA ALA A 80 7.92 -1.66 0.80
C ALA A 80 7.17 -0.49 1.45
N LEU A 81 7.50 0.75 1.07
CA LEU A 81 6.85 1.96 1.57
C LEU A 81 5.39 2.05 1.12
N GLN A 82 5.07 1.67 -0.12
CA GLN A 82 3.69 1.62 -0.61
C GLN A 82 2.87 0.62 0.22
N ALA A 83 3.40 -0.57 0.51
CA ALA A 83 2.75 -1.54 1.37
C ALA A 83 2.51 -1.01 2.80
N ALA A 84 3.54 -0.43 3.41
CA ALA A 84 3.45 0.16 4.75
C ALA A 84 2.47 1.34 4.83
N THR A 85 2.47 2.20 3.80
CA THR A 85 1.61 3.39 3.75
C THR A 85 0.14 2.99 3.60
N ARG A 86 -0.18 1.94 2.84
CA ARG A 86 -1.55 1.41 2.72
C ARG A 86 -2.14 1.02 4.07
N LEU A 87 -1.36 0.32 4.88
CA LEU A 87 -1.79 -0.12 6.21
C LEU A 87 -1.92 1.07 7.16
N THR A 88 -0.95 2.00 7.13
CA THR A 88 -1.01 3.22 7.94
C THR A 88 -2.21 4.10 7.58
N LEU A 89 -2.58 4.18 6.29
CA LEU A 89 -3.69 5.02 5.82
C LEU A 89 -5.03 4.60 6.45
N ILE A 90 -5.25 3.30 6.63
CA ILE A 90 -6.44 2.77 7.31
C ILE A 90 -6.28 2.74 8.84
N GLY A 91 -5.18 3.27 9.38
CA GLY A 91 -4.92 3.31 10.82
C GLY A 91 -4.53 1.95 11.41
N VAL A 92 -4.00 1.04 10.59
CA VAL A 92 -3.35 -0.19 11.08
C VAL A 92 -1.91 0.15 11.47
N ASP A 93 -1.54 -0.21 12.70
CA ASP A 93 -0.17 -0.05 13.19
C ASP A 93 0.80 -0.95 12.40
N PHE A 94 1.84 -0.34 11.84
CA PHE A 94 2.88 -1.05 11.11
C PHE A 94 3.59 -2.10 11.96
N ALA A 95 3.83 -1.83 13.25
CA ALA A 95 4.47 -2.81 14.14
C ALA A 95 3.60 -4.07 14.32
N ALA A 96 2.28 -3.88 14.41
CA ALA A 96 1.33 -4.98 14.43
C ALA A 96 1.34 -5.74 13.09
N ALA A 97 1.27 -5.04 11.96
CA ALA A 97 1.34 -5.71 10.65
C ALA A 97 2.64 -6.50 10.44
N HIS A 98 3.78 -5.95 10.86
CA HIS A 98 5.05 -6.65 10.80
C HIS A 98 5.07 -7.89 11.69
N ARG A 99 4.53 -7.80 12.92
CA ARG A 99 4.39 -8.96 13.81
C ARG A 99 3.50 -10.04 13.19
N PHE A 100 2.42 -9.65 12.52
CA PHE A 100 1.56 -10.59 11.79
C PHE A 100 2.34 -11.33 10.71
N GLY A 101 3.14 -10.63 9.89
CA GLY A 101 4.04 -11.24 8.91
C GLY A 101 5.00 -12.26 9.54
N LEU A 102 5.63 -11.93 10.67
CA LEU A 102 6.55 -12.85 11.36
C LEU A 102 5.87 -14.10 11.94
N LEU A 103 4.61 -14.00 12.36
CA LEU A 103 3.86 -15.10 12.97
C LEU A 103 3.20 -16.01 11.95
N THR A 104 3.13 -15.59 10.69
CA THR A 104 2.40 -16.29 9.64
C THR A 104 3.34 -16.86 8.59
N PRO A 105 2.93 -17.91 7.86
CA PRO A 105 3.75 -18.46 6.77
C PRO A 105 3.84 -17.49 5.60
N ASP A 106 5.00 -17.46 4.94
CA ASP A 106 5.18 -16.74 3.68
C ASP A 106 4.44 -17.47 2.54
N ILE A 107 3.96 -16.69 1.56
CA ILE A 107 3.31 -17.21 0.34
C ILE A 107 4.23 -16.96 -0.86
N ASP A 108 4.60 -18.05 -1.53
CA ASP A 108 5.31 -18.04 -2.80
C ASP A 108 4.33 -18.42 -3.93
N ASP A 109 4.02 -17.48 -4.82
CA ASP A 109 3.23 -17.72 -6.02
C ASP A 109 4.15 -18.01 -7.23
N TYR A 110 4.03 -19.20 -7.81
CA TYR A 110 4.83 -19.63 -8.97
C TYR A 110 4.11 -19.36 -10.29
N ILE A 111 4.90 -19.14 -11.35
CA ILE A 111 4.42 -18.88 -12.73
C ILE A 111 3.49 -20.00 -13.26
N ASN A 112 3.65 -21.23 -12.77
CA ASN A 112 2.79 -22.37 -13.13
C ASN A 112 1.43 -22.39 -12.39
N GLY A 113 1.09 -21.31 -11.68
CA GLY A 113 -0.14 -21.20 -10.88
C GLY A 113 -0.12 -22.02 -9.60
N ARG A 114 1.03 -22.60 -9.21
CA ARG A 114 1.17 -23.25 -7.91
C ARG A 114 1.44 -22.20 -6.84
N ARG A 115 0.73 -22.31 -5.73
CA ARG A 115 0.98 -21.55 -4.51
C ARG A 115 1.67 -22.46 -3.50
N GLN A 116 2.76 -21.98 -2.89
CA GLN A 116 3.48 -22.68 -1.83
C GLN A 116 3.49 -21.82 -0.57
N TYR A 117 3.28 -22.46 0.57
CA TYR A 117 3.39 -21.81 1.87
C TYR A 117 4.68 -22.25 2.53
N ARG A 118 5.50 -21.28 2.95
CA ARG A 118 6.76 -21.54 3.63
C ARG A 118 6.67 -21.03 5.05
N ALA A 119 6.73 -21.95 6.00
CA ALA A 119 6.83 -21.60 7.40
C ALA A 119 8.30 -21.56 7.84
N PRO A 120 8.67 -20.74 8.84
CA PRO A 120 9.99 -20.76 9.46
C PRO A 120 10.39 -22.15 9.97
N GLU A 121 11.68 -22.39 10.13
CA GLU A 121 12.18 -23.62 10.75
C GLU A 121 11.67 -23.72 12.21
N ASN A 122 11.18 -24.90 12.61
CA ASN A 122 10.53 -25.13 13.91
C ASN A 122 9.23 -24.34 14.14
N TYR A 123 8.49 -24.00 13.08
CA TYR A 123 7.23 -23.28 13.19
C TYR A 123 6.15 -24.06 13.97
N ALA A 124 5.90 -23.61 15.20
CA ALA A 124 4.87 -24.12 16.09
C ALA A 124 4.14 -22.95 16.76
N PRO A 125 3.22 -22.26 16.04
CA PRO A 125 2.48 -21.13 16.59
C PRO A 125 1.63 -21.57 17.78
N THR A 126 1.67 -20.79 18.86
CA THR A 126 0.88 -21.04 20.06
C THR A 126 -0.59 -20.66 19.85
N PRO A 127 -1.51 -21.15 20.71
CA PRO A 127 -2.90 -20.69 20.67
C PRO A 127 -3.04 -19.17 20.83
N GLU A 128 -2.16 -18.54 21.61
CA GLU A 128 -2.13 -17.10 21.82
C GLU A 128 -1.72 -16.36 20.54
N ASP A 129 -0.74 -16.88 19.80
CA ASP A 129 -0.33 -16.31 18.50
C ASP A 129 -1.49 -16.34 17.50
N VAL A 130 -2.22 -17.47 17.44
CA VAL A 130 -3.40 -17.60 16.57
C VAL A 130 -4.48 -16.61 16.97
N ALA A 131 -4.80 -16.51 18.27
CA ALA A 131 -5.80 -15.59 18.77
C ALA A 131 -5.44 -14.13 18.47
N TRP A 132 -4.18 -13.76 18.65
CA TRP A 132 -3.66 -12.43 18.34
C TRP A 132 -3.77 -12.13 16.84
N CYS A 133 -3.35 -13.05 15.97
CA CYS A 133 -3.46 -12.88 14.51
C CYS A 133 -4.92 -12.74 14.06
N CYS A 134 -5.85 -13.51 14.65
CA CYS A 134 -7.28 -13.36 14.40
C CYS A 134 -7.79 -11.97 14.81
N GLN A 135 -7.43 -11.50 16.01
CA GLN A 135 -7.86 -10.18 16.49
C GLN A 135 -7.29 -9.04 15.62
N PHE A 136 -6.03 -9.17 15.20
CA PHE A 136 -5.41 -8.26 14.25
C PHE A 136 -6.21 -8.21 12.95
N MET A 137 -6.53 -9.36 12.35
CA MET A 137 -7.28 -9.45 11.10
C MET A 137 -8.66 -8.81 11.19
N VAL A 138 -9.40 -9.08 12.29
CA VAL A 138 -10.70 -8.45 12.55
C VAL A 138 -10.57 -6.94 12.68
N THR A 139 -9.53 -6.46 13.36
CA THR A 139 -9.32 -5.02 13.54
C THR A 139 -8.98 -4.36 12.21
N ALA A 140 -8.10 -4.97 11.41
CA ALA A 140 -7.68 -4.46 10.12
C ALA A 140 -8.84 -4.43 9.12
N SER A 141 -9.70 -5.45 9.09
CA SER A 141 -10.87 -5.47 8.21
C SER A 141 -11.90 -4.41 8.59
N LEU A 142 -12.19 -4.23 9.88
CA LEU A 142 -13.09 -3.16 10.35
C LEU A 142 -12.58 -1.77 10.00
N ARG A 143 -11.27 -1.55 10.11
CA ARG A 143 -10.61 -0.30 9.72
C ARG A 143 -10.72 -0.05 8.22
N LEU A 144 -10.48 -1.07 7.40
CA LEU A 144 -10.65 -0.99 5.96
C LEU A 144 -12.10 -0.64 5.59
N SER A 145 -13.08 -1.36 6.14
CA SER A 145 -14.50 -1.09 5.87
C SER A 145 -14.92 0.31 6.33
N ALA A 146 -14.40 0.81 7.46
CA ALA A 146 -14.66 2.18 7.90
C ALA A 146 -14.07 3.22 6.93
N ALA A 147 -12.87 2.97 6.41
CA ALA A 147 -12.24 3.86 5.43
C ALA A 147 -12.96 3.84 4.07
N GLU A 148 -13.45 2.67 3.64
CA GLU A 148 -14.27 2.52 2.43
C GLU A 148 -15.60 3.26 2.56
N ALA A 149 -16.27 3.15 3.72
CA ALA A 149 -17.52 3.86 3.99
C ALA A 149 -17.34 5.39 3.92
N GLN A 150 -16.21 5.92 4.40
CA GLN A 150 -15.90 7.36 4.30
C GLN A 150 -15.70 7.81 2.85
N LEU A 151 -15.12 6.96 1.99
CA LEU A 151 -14.96 7.25 0.57
C LEU A 151 -16.28 7.22 -0.22
N GLN A 152 -17.25 6.42 0.23
CA GLN A 152 -18.59 6.34 -0.37
C GLN A 152 -19.54 7.46 0.07
N ASP A 153 -19.14 8.33 1.01
CA ASP A 153 -19.93 9.49 1.44
C ASP A 153 -19.42 10.79 0.74
N PRO A 154 -19.88 11.11 -0.49
CA PRO A 154 -19.47 12.33 -1.20
C PRO A 154 -20.03 13.61 -0.55
N TYR A 155 -20.83 13.53 0.53
CA TYR A 155 -21.54 14.67 1.10
C TYR A 155 -20.86 15.31 2.33
N GLN A 156 -19.82 14.70 2.90
CA GLN A 156 -19.07 15.32 4.02
C GLN A 156 -18.06 16.37 3.56
N GLY A 157 -17.48 16.23 2.35
CA GLY A 157 -16.57 17.23 1.78
C GLY A 157 -17.28 18.49 1.26
N THR A 158 -18.60 18.43 1.05
CA THR A 158 -19.41 19.53 0.49
C THR A 158 -20.01 20.46 1.56
N GLN A 159 -19.97 20.08 2.84
CA GLN A 159 -20.52 20.89 3.94
C GLN A 159 -19.51 21.84 4.57
N ILE A 160 -18.20 21.51 4.57
CA ILE A 160 -17.18 22.29 5.27
C ILE A 160 -17.06 23.71 4.69
N TRP A 161 -17.16 23.88 3.37
CA TRP A 161 -17.14 25.21 2.74
C TRP A 161 -18.48 25.96 2.81
N LYS A 162 -19.61 25.26 2.98
CA LYS A 162 -20.92 25.92 3.21
C LYS A 162 -21.02 26.53 4.61
N THR A 163 -20.40 25.91 5.62
CA THR A 163 -20.38 26.45 6.99
C THR A 163 -19.44 27.64 7.15
N ILE A 164 -18.38 27.74 6.33
CA ILE A 164 -17.49 28.92 6.32
C ILE A 164 -18.14 30.11 5.60
N ALA A 165 -18.94 29.86 4.55
CA ALA A 165 -19.60 30.91 3.78
C ALA A 165 -20.84 31.54 4.46
N THR A 166 -21.28 31.04 5.62
CA THR A 166 -22.49 31.53 6.33
C THR A 166 -22.27 31.99 7.76
N ARG A 167 -21.02 32.20 8.20
CA ARG A 167 -20.79 33.03 9.39
C ARG A 167 -20.73 34.51 8.95
N PRO A 168 -21.73 35.34 9.27
CA PRO A 168 -21.52 36.78 9.24
C PRO A 168 -20.39 37.10 10.24
N SER A 169 -19.37 37.84 9.79
CA SER A 169 -18.36 38.40 10.67
C SER A 169 -19.03 39.13 11.84
N PRO A 170 -18.68 38.83 13.11
CA PRO A 170 -19.13 39.62 14.23
C PRO A 170 -18.36 40.94 14.19
N GLY A 171 -18.95 41.99 13.59
CA GLY A 171 -18.36 43.33 13.61
C GLY A 171 -18.65 44.26 12.44
N ALA A 172 -19.79 44.15 11.75
CA ALA A 172 -20.20 45.15 10.76
C ALA A 172 -21.53 45.82 11.16
N GLU A 173 -21.51 46.58 12.24
CA GLU A 173 -22.44 47.70 12.43
C GLU A 173 -21.81 48.94 11.78
N LEU A 174 -22.26 49.27 10.57
CA LEU A 174 -22.12 50.63 10.02
C LEU A 174 -23.45 51.33 10.26
N VAL A 175 -23.53 52.00 11.41
CA VAL A 175 -24.57 52.98 11.74
C VAL A 175 -24.29 54.24 10.90
N TRP A 176 -25.18 54.53 9.96
CA TRP A 176 -25.21 55.83 9.28
C TRP A 176 -25.95 56.81 10.17
N ASN A 177 -25.23 57.69 10.87
CA ASN A 177 -25.82 58.87 11.50
C ASN A 177 -25.96 59.96 10.43
N GLN A 178 -27.20 60.36 10.16
CA GLN A 178 -27.50 61.66 9.55
C GLN A 178 -27.76 62.66 10.68
N GLU A 179 -26.93 63.70 10.73
CA GLU A 179 -27.30 65.10 11.00
C GLU A 179 -26.16 66.02 10.53
#